data_AF-A0A554R1N4-F1
#
_entry.id   AF-A0A554R1N4-F1
#
_cell.length_a   1.000
_cell.length_b   1.000
_cell.length_c   1.000
_cell.angle_alpha   90.00
_cell.angle_beta   90.00
_cell.angle_gamma   90.00
#
_symmetry.space_group_name_H-M   'P 1'
#
loop_
_entity.id
_entity.type
_entity.pdbx_description
1 polymer ?
#
loop_
_entity_poly.entity_id
_entity_poly.type
_entity_poly.pdbx_seq_one_letter_code
_entity_poly.pdbx_strand_id
1 'polypeptide(L)' 'MSTEKKVFLATRLDELIRDLEADVPAPSPGPPGHPDGLLVTAQRHRAEVDTADAKHIDEIMGFHPEIAAAWSSRST' A
#
# COMPACT_ATOMS: atom_id res chain seq x y z
N MET A 1 6.30 -14.64 -11.24
CA MET A 1 5.01 -13.95 -11.11
C MET A 1 4.62 -13.65 -9.66
N SER A 2 4.25 -14.62 -8.81
CA SER A 2 3.75 -14.30 -7.45
C SER A 2 4.76 -13.60 -6.55
N THR A 3 6.05 -13.99 -6.59
CA THR A 3 7.12 -13.34 -5.81
C THR A 3 7.42 -11.93 -6.31
N GLU A 4 7.48 -11.72 -7.63
CA GLU A 4 7.71 -10.39 -8.22
C GLU A 4 6.54 -9.43 -7.94
N LYS A 5 5.30 -9.93 -8.04
CA LYS A 5 4.08 -9.19 -7.72
C LYS A 5 4.06 -8.78 -6.25
N LYS A 6 4.46 -9.69 -5.36
CA LYS A 6 4.61 -9.46 -3.91
C LYS A 6 5.65 -8.36 -3.63
N VAL A 7 6.84 -8.46 -4.21
CA VAL A 7 7.91 -7.46 -4.04
C VAL A 7 7.49 -6.10 -4.60
N PHE A 8 6.80 -6.08 -5.74
CA PHE A 8 6.27 -4.85 -6.33
C PHE A 8 5.21 -4.19 -5.45
N LEU A 9 4.19 -4.95 -5.03
CA LEU A 9 3.13 -4.45 -4.14
C LEU A 9 3.72 -3.94 -2.82
N ALA A 10 4.65 -4.67 -2.23
CA ALA A 10 5.40 -4.26 -1.05
C ALA A 10 6.11 -2.91 -1.26
N THR A 11 6.80 -2.74 -2.39
CA THR A 11 7.52 -1.49 -2.70
C THR A 11 6.55 -0.33 -2.87
N ARG A 12 5.45 -0.53 -3.61
CA ARG A 12 4.46 0.53 -3.86
C ARG A 12 3.69 0.93 -2.59
N LEU A 13 3.41 -0.03 -1.71
CA LEU A 13 2.85 0.26 -0.39
C LEU A 13 3.85 1.03 0.49
N ASP A 14 5.14 0.70 0.44
CA ASP A 14 6.18 1.45 1.17
C ASP A 14 6.29 2.91 0.70
N GLU A 15 6.24 3.13 -0.63
CA GLU A 15 6.20 4.47 -1.22
C GLU A 15 4.94 5.24 -0.78
N LEU A 16 3.77 4.61 -0.82
CA LEU A 16 2.51 5.21 -0.39
C LEU A 16 2.54 5.57 1.10
N ILE A 17 3.04 4.67 1.95
CA ILE A 17 3.21 4.93 3.38
C ILE A 17 4.10 6.14 3.60
N ARG A 18 5.27 6.19 2.94
CA ARG A 18 6.22 7.30 3.06
C ARG A 18 5.63 8.62 2.56
N ASP A 19 4.87 8.61 1.48
CA ASP A 19 4.19 9.80 0.94
C ASP A 19 3.14 10.31 1.93
N LEU A 20 2.31 9.41 2.47
CA LEU A 20 1.33 9.74 3.49
C LEU A 20 2.00 10.27 4.76
N GLU A 21 3.07 9.64 5.24
CA GLU A 21 3.87 10.11 6.39
C GLU A 21 4.50 11.48 6.15
N ALA A 22 4.91 11.78 4.91
CA ALA A 22 5.48 13.06 4.53
C ALA A 22 4.41 14.16 4.39
N ASP A 23 3.19 13.79 3.99
CA ASP A 23 2.05 14.70 3.87
C ASP A 23 1.44 15.04 5.25
N VAL A 24 1.60 14.18 6.27
CA VAL A 24 1.13 14.50 7.63
C VAL A 24 1.91 15.71 8.18
N PRO A 25 1.31 16.91 8.32
CA PRO A 25 1.97 18.00 9.01
C PRO A 25 2.19 17.57 10.47
N ALA A 26 3.35 17.91 11.05
CA ALA A 26 3.74 17.58 12.43
C ALA A 26 2.55 17.58 13.41
N PRO A 27 2.47 16.60 14.34
CA PRO A 27 1.25 16.21 15.04
C PRO A 27 0.56 17.44 15.65
N SER A 28 -0.45 17.93 14.95
CA SER A 28 -1.32 18.98 15.41
C SER A 28 -2.55 18.28 16.01
N PRO A 29 -3.02 18.66 17.21
CA PRO A 29 -4.20 18.06 17.83
C PRO A 29 -5.46 18.53 17.08
N GLY A 30 -5.66 18.00 15.87
CA GLY A 30 -6.78 18.26 14.99
C GLY A 30 -7.79 17.09 15.01
N PRO A 31 -9.03 17.32 14.55
CA PRO A 31 -10.10 16.31 14.62
C PRO A 31 -9.76 15.05 13.81
N PRO A 32 -10.31 13.88 14.19
CA PRO A 32 -10.08 12.60 13.52
C PRO A 32 -10.84 12.54 12.18
N GLY A 33 -10.35 13.25 11.17
CA GLY A 33 -10.74 13.08 9.76
C GLY A 33 -9.56 12.57 8.91
N HIS A 34 -8.61 11.91 9.57
CA HIS A 34 -7.17 11.93 9.28
C HIS A 34 -6.73 11.01 8.12
N PRO A 35 -5.64 11.38 7.39
CA PRO A 35 -4.83 10.46 6.59
C PRO A 35 -4.36 9.21 7.34
N ASP A 36 -4.41 9.17 8.68
CA ASP A 36 -4.22 7.97 9.51
C ASP A 36 -5.00 6.76 9.03
N GLY A 37 -6.26 6.91 8.59
CA GLY A 37 -7.05 5.75 8.15
C GLY A 37 -6.45 5.06 6.94
N LEU A 38 -5.96 5.85 5.99
CA LEU A 38 -5.31 5.36 4.78
C LEU A 38 -3.89 4.87 5.08
N LEU A 39 -3.14 5.60 5.91
CA LEU A 39 -1.78 5.25 6.35
C LEU A 39 -1.77 3.92 7.12
N VAL A 40 -2.64 3.77 8.13
CA VAL A 40 -2.78 2.53 8.92
C VAL A 40 -3.20 1.38 8.02
N THR A 41 -4.09 1.61 7.05
CA THR A 41 -4.48 0.59 6.07
C THR A 41 -3.30 0.19 5.18
N ALA A 42 -2.49 1.15 4.69
CA ALA A 42 -1.32 0.88 3.88
C ALA A 42 -0.23 0.14 4.66
N GLN A 43 0.06 0.56 5.90
CA GLN A 43 1.00 -0.10 6.82
C GLN A 43 0.57 -1.53 7.14
N ARG A 44 -0.71 -1.74 7.44
CA ARG A 44 -1.27 -3.06 7.68
C ARG A 44 -1.12 -3.95 6.44
N HIS A 45 -1.54 -3.47 5.28
CA HIS A 45 -1.37 -4.22 4.03
C HIS A 45 0.09 -4.53 3.73
N ARG A 46 1.03 -3.62 4.04
CA ARG A 46 2.46 -3.87 3.85
C ARG A 46 2.99 -5.02 4.70
N ALA A 47 2.50 -5.13 5.94
CA ALA A 47 2.80 -6.24 6.83
C ALA A 47 2.12 -7.54 6.36
N GLU A 48 0.85 -7.46 5.94
CA GLU A 48 0.13 -8.61 5.37
C GLU A 48 0.82 -9.13 4.12
N VAL A 49 1.31 -8.25 3.24
CA VAL A 49 2.04 -8.62 2.01
C VAL A 49 3.26 -9.47 2.32
N ASP A 50 3.95 -9.31 3.45
CA ASP A 50 5.13 -10.11 3.78
C ASP A 50 4.79 -11.58 4.06
N THR A 51 3.66 -11.84 4.71
CA THR A 51 3.19 -13.19 5.05
C THR A 51 2.13 -13.74 4.10
N ALA A 52 1.59 -12.89 3.21
CA ALA A 52 0.48 -13.23 2.33
C ALA A 52 0.87 -14.19 1.20
N ASP A 53 -0.06 -15.10 0.92
CA ASP A 53 -0.08 -15.94 -0.28
C ASP A 53 -0.50 -15.15 -1.52
N ALA A 54 -0.20 -15.70 -2.70
CA ALA A 54 -0.48 -15.06 -4.00
C ALA A 54 -1.93 -14.60 -4.17
N LYS A 55 -2.90 -15.36 -3.63
CA LYS A 55 -4.32 -14.99 -3.66
C LYS A 55 -4.59 -13.70 -2.85
N HIS A 56 -4.05 -13.64 -1.64
CA HIS A 56 -4.21 -12.49 -0.74
C HIS A 56 -3.47 -11.26 -1.27
N ILE A 57 -2.34 -11.45 -1.98
CA ILE A 57 -1.67 -10.39 -2.73
C ILE A 57 -2.56 -9.81 -3.84
N ASP A 58 -3.32 -10.65 -4.55
CA ASP A 58 -4.31 -10.18 -5.54
C ASP A 58 -5.44 -9.40 -4.88
N GLU A 59 -5.93 -9.86 -3.72
CA GLU A 59 -6.95 -9.16 -2.95
C GLU A 59 -6.45 -7.78 -2.51
N ILE A 60 -5.26 -7.69 -1.90
CA ILE A 60 -4.64 -6.41 -1.52
C ILE A 60 -4.45 -5.52 -2.74
N MET A 61 -3.98 -6.07 -3.86
CA MET A 61 -3.80 -5.29 -5.08
C MET A 61 -5.14 -4.74 -5.62
N GLY A 62 -6.25 -5.46 -5.41
CA GLY A 62 -7.60 -4.98 -5.73
C GLY A 62 -8.05 -3.79 -4.86
N PHE A 63 -7.56 -3.67 -3.62
CA PHE A 63 -7.79 -2.49 -2.78
C PHE A 63 -6.99 -1.27 -3.22
N HIS A 64 -5.96 -1.44 -4.05
CA HIS A 64 -5.08 -0.39 -4.53
C HIS A 64 -5.07 -0.32 -6.07
N PRO A 65 -6.13 0.25 -6.68
CA PRO A 65 -6.26 0.30 -8.14
C PRO A 65 -5.08 1.01 -8.83
N GLU A 66 -4.49 2.03 -8.21
CA GLU A 66 -3.29 2.71 -8.74
C GLU A 66 -2.08 1.78 -8.81
N ILE A 67 -1.90 0.93 -7.80
CA ILE A 67 -0.82 -0.07 -7.77
C ILE A 67 -1.09 -1.17 -8.80
N ALA A 68 -2.34 -1.64 -8.91
CA ALA A 68 -2.76 -2.63 -9.89
C ALA A 68 -2.53 -2.16 -11.34
N ALA A 69 -2.86 -0.89 -11.63
CA ALA A 69 -2.63 -0.28 -12.93
C ALA A 69 -1.13 -0.17 -13.27
N ALA A 70 -0.31 0.24 -12.30
CA ALA A 70 1.14 0.30 -12.46
C ALA A 70 1.76 -1.10 -12.68
N TRP A 71 1.24 -2.13 -12.01
CA TRP A 71 1.65 -3.51 -12.26
C TRP A 71 1.28 -3.97 -13.68
N SER A 72 0.04 -3.72 -14.10
CA SER A 72 -0.47 -4.12 -15.43
C SER A 72 0.31 -3.45 -16.56
N SER A 73 0.70 -2.18 -16.37
CA SER A 73 1.50 -1.42 -17.34
C SER A 73 2.93 -1.93 -17.47
N ARG A 74 3.48 -2.58 -16.43
CA ARG A 74 4.81 -3.19 -16.45
C ARG A 74 4.83 -4.57 -17.12
N SER A 75 3.69 -5.25 -17.15
CA SER A 75 3.55 -6.60 -17.75
C SER A 75 3.21 -6.59 -19.25
N THR A 76 3.05 -5.41 -19.86
CA THR A 76 2.94 -5.22 -21.32
C THR A 76 4.33 -4.97 -21.91
#